data_AF-A0A5P8N3M2-F1
#
_entry.id   AF-A0A5P8N3M2-F1
#
_cell.length_a   1.000
_cell.length_b   1.000
_cell.length_c   1.000
_cell.angle_alpha   90.00
_cell.angle_beta   90.00
_cell.angle_gamma   90.00
#
_symmetry.space_group_name_H-M   'P 1'
#
loop_
_entity.id
_entity.type
_entity.pdbx_description
1 polymer ?
#
loop_
_entity_poly.entity_id
_entity_poly.type
_entity_poly.pdbx_seq_one_letter_code
_entity_poly.pdbx_strand_id
1 'polypeptide(L)'
;KGIIIENSNTTFLKPVATGNQDLKDGGFAFPPTEPLISPMTLDQMRHFYKDNEYVKNLDELTLCSRHAGNMNPDNDKNSNYKYPAVYDYKDKKCHILYI
;
A
#
# COMPACT_ATOMS: atom_id res chain seq x y z
N LYS A 1 -5.87 -7.11 11.93
CA LYS A 1 -5.49 -5.92 12.76
C LYS A 1 -5.75 -4.67 11.92
N GLY A 2 -6.21 -3.57 12.53
CA GLY A 2 -6.45 -2.29 11.86
C GLY A 2 -6.17 -1.12 12.80
N ILE A 3 -6.31 0.12 12.29
CA ILE A 3 -6.12 1.36 13.05
C ILE A 3 -7.46 2.11 13.09
N ILE A 4 -7.89 2.52 14.28
CA ILE A 4 -9.06 3.40 14.47
C ILE A 4 -8.54 4.84 14.53
N ILE A 5 -9.16 5.74 13.78
CA ILE A 5 -8.86 7.18 13.81
C ILE A 5 -9.88 7.84 14.72
N GLU A 6 -9.43 8.31 15.89
CA GLU A 6 -10.31 8.97 16.86
C GLU A 6 -10.93 10.24 16.30
N ASN A 7 -12.21 10.46 16.60
CA ASN A 7 -12.99 11.63 16.15
C ASN A 7 -13.02 11.85 14.63
N SER A 8 -12.86 10.79 13.83
CA SER A 8 -12.97 10.85 12.37
C SER A 8 -13.95 9.81 11.83
N ASN A 9 -14.67 10.18 10.78
CA ASN A 9 -15.50 9.26 10.00
C ASN A 9 -14.69 8.56 8.88
N THR A 10 -13.41 8.89 8.72
CA THR A 10 -12.51 8.28 7.75
C THR A 10 -11.98 6.93 8.25
N THR A 11 -11.69 6.02 7.32
CA THR A 11 -10.99 4.76 7.62
C THR A 11 -9.50 4.89 7.35
N PHE A 12 -8.67 4.14 8.09
CA PHE A 12 -7.21 4.19 7.92
C PHE A 12 -6.71 3.70 6.56
N LEU A 13 -7.52 2.92 5.81
CA LEU A 13 -7.18 2.48 4.46
C LEU A 13 -7.43 3.55 3.39
N LYS A 14 -8.04 4.69 3.76
CA LYS A 14 -8.12 5.86 2.88
C LYS A 14 -6.70 6.40 2.67
N PRO A 15 -6.39 6.93 1.47
CA PRO A 15 -5.14 7.65 1.26
C PRO A 15 -4.92 8.78 2.27
N VAL A 16 -3.66 9.05 2.59
CA VAL A 16 -3.27 10.24 3.36
C VAL A 16 -3.78 11.52 2.70
N ALA A 17 -4.00 12.54 3.52
CA ALA A 17 -4.36 13.86 3.04
C ALA A 17 -3.21 14.44 2.20
N THR A 18 -3.54 15.03 1.05
CA THR A 18 -2.57 15.71 0.17
C THR A 18 -3.08 17.10 -0.22
N GLY A 19 -2.15 18.01 -0.56
CA GLY A 19 -2.51 19.39 -0.90
C GLY A 19 -3.15 20.13 0.27
N ASN A 20 -4.36 20.65 0.06
CA ASN A 20 -5.09 21.48 1.05
C ASN A 20 -6.05 20.67 1.94
N GLN A 21 -5.94 19.34 1.96
CA GLN A 21 -6.78 18.50 2.81
C GLN A 21 -6.29 18.51 4.27
N ASP A 22 -7.20 18.57 5.23
CA ASP A 22 -6.84 18.41 6.64
C ASP A 22 -6.34 16.98 6.90
N LEU A 23 -5.32 16.83 7.74
CA LEU A 23 -4.76 15.52 8.11
C LEU A 23 -5.82 14.54 8.64
N LYS A 24 -6.80 15.04 9.41
CA LYS A 24 -7.89 14.25 10.01
C LYS A 24 -8.88 13.68 8.97
N ASP A 25 -8.90 14.27 7.78
CA ASP A 25 -9.79 13.87 6.69
C ASP A 25 -9.14 12.78 5.82
N GLY A 26 -7.81 12.61 5.91
CA GLY A 26 -7.05 11.55 5.30
C GLY A 26 -7.02 10.26 6.14
N GLY A 27 -6.63 9.16 5.50
CA GLY A 27 -6.25 7.94 6.20
C GLY A 27 -4.73 7.78 6.24
N PHE A 28 -4.27 6.55 6.22
CA PHE A 28 -2.85 6.18 6.37
C PHE A 28 -2.30 5.54 5.09
N ALA A 29 -3.15 5.23 4.11
CA ALA A 29 -2.72 4.57 2.89
C ALA A 29 -1.96 5.52 1.95
N PHE A 30 -1.20 4.95 1.03
CA PHE A 30 -0.48 5.68 -0.01
C PHE A 30 -1.43 6.56 -0.84
N PRO A 31 -1.01 7.79 -1.21
CA PRO A 31 -1.74 8.61 -2.16
C PRO A 31 -1.73 7.97 -3.57
N PRO A 32 -2.71 8.31 -4.43
CA PRO A 32 -2.73 7.82 -5.81
C PRO A 32 -1.49 8.29 -6.57
N THR A 33 -0.93 7.40 -7.39
CA THR A 33 0.25 7.64 -8.23
C THR A 33 -0.03 7.32 -9.69
N GLU A 34 0.83 7.78 -10.59
CA GLU A 34 0.84 7.38 -11.99
C GLU A 34 2.20 6.76 -12.35
N PRO A 35 2.28 5.44 -12.64
CA PRO A 35 1.20 4.45 -12.61
C PRO A 35 0.69 4.17 -11.19
N LEU A 36 -0.54 3.67 -11.06
CA LEU A 36 -1.16 3.36 -9.76
C LEU A 36 -0.47 2.17 -9.09
N ILE A 37 0.10 2.41 -7.90
CA ILE A 37 0.79 1.37 -7.10
C ILE A 37 0.01 0.93 -5.85
N SER A 38 -0.90 1.75 -5.34
CA SER A 38 -1.71 1.41 -4.16
C SER A 38 -3.05 2.15 -4.21
N PRO A 39 -4.18 1.47 -3.90
CA PRO A 39 -4.28 0.04 -3.67
C PRO A 39 -4.14 -0.76 -4.98
N MET A 40 -3.63 -1.99 -4.88
CA MET A 40 -3.59 -2.95 -6.00
C MET A 40 -4.27 -4.26 -5.63
N THR A 41 -5.06 -4.81 -6.55
CA THR A 41 -5.65 -6.15 -6.40
C THR A 41 -4.59 -7.24 -6.55
N LEU A 42 -4.90 -8.45 -6.06
CA LEU A 42 -4.03 -9.62 -6.20
C LEU A 42 -3.67 -9.90 -7.67
N ASP A 43 -4.66 -9.88 -8.57
CA ASP A 43 -4.45 -10.17 -9.99
C ASP A 43 -3.60 -9.08 -10.65
N GLN A 44 -3.79 -7.81 -10.29
CA GLN A 44 -2.93 -6.72 -10.75
C GLN A 44 -1.48 -6.92 -10.27
N MET A 45 -1.25 -7.31 -9.01
CA MET A 45 0.10 -7.59 -8.52
C MET A 45 0.73 -8.79 -9.23
N ARG A 46 -0.03 -9.87 -9.47
CA ARG A 46 0.46 -11.04 -10.22
C ARG A 46 0.80 -10.68 -11.66
N HIS A 47 -0.02 -9.84 -12.30
CA HIS A 47 0.26 -9.33 -13.63
C HIS A 47 1.51 -8.43 -13.64
N PHE A 48 1.64 -7.54 -12.66
CA PHE A 48 2.79 -6.64 -12.52
C PHE A 48 4.11 -7.42 -12.35
N TYR A 49 4.09 -8.51 -11.59
CA TYR A 49 5.25 -9.37 -11.35
C TYR A 49 5.32 -10.61 -12.24
N LYS A 50 4.57 -10.68 -13.34
CA LYS A 50 4.42 -11.90 -14.17
C LYS A 50 5.76 -12.49 -14.65
N ASP A 51 6.74 -11.63 -14.91
CA ASP A 51 8.06 -12.00 -15.42
C ASP A 51 9.09 -12.28 -14.30
N ASN A 52 8.72 -12.07 -13.03
CA ASN A 52 9.58 -12.34 -11.88
C ASN A 52 9.25 -13.69 -11.25
N GLU A 53 10.08 -14.71 -11.50
CA GLU A 53 9.84 -16.08 -11.05
C GLU A 53 9.82 -16.26 -9.53
N TYR A 54 10.52 -15.39 -8.80
CA TYR A 54 10.60 -15.43 -7.34
C TYR A 54 9.40 -14.77 -6.66
N VAL A 55 8.65 -13.93 -7.40
CA VAL A 55 7.56 -13.11 -6.84
C VAL A 55 6.19 -13.54 -7.35
N LYS A 56 6.08 -13.95 -8.62
CA LYS A 56 4.79 -14.24 -9.29
C LYS A 56 3.93 -15.29 -8.59
N ASN A 57 4.56 -16.25 -7.91
CA ASN A 57 3.91 -17.39 -7.26
C ASN A 57 3.84 -17.28 -5.73
N LEU A 58 4.18 -16.13 -5.15
CA LEU A 58 4.04 -15.93 -3.71
C LEU A 58 2.56 -15.97 -3.30
N ASP A 59 2.33 -16.37 -2.05
CA ASP A 59 1.02 -16.20 -1.42
C ASP A 59 0.67 -14.72 -1.32
N GLU A 60 -0.62 -14.42 -1.20
CA GLU A 60 -1.13 -13.04 -1.31
C GLU A 60 -0.63 -12.10 -0.22
N LEU A 61 -0.36 -12.59 1.00
CA LEU A 61 0.20 -11.78 2.08
C LEU A 61 1.67 -11.46 1.80
N THR A 62 2.47 -12.48 1.45
CA THR A 62 3.89 -12.28 1.13
C THR A 62 4.06 -11.41 -0.12
N LEU A 63 3.21 -11.59 -1.13
CA LEU A 63 3.21 -10.77 -2.34
C LEU A 63 2.91 -9.30 -2.02
N CYS A 64 1.88 -9.03 -1.21
CA CYS A 64 1.53 -7.67 -0.77
C CYS A 64 2.66 -7.03 0.05
N SER A 65 3.25 -7.77 0.99
CA SER A 65 4.39 -7.29 1.80
C SER A 65 5.62 -6.98 0.94
N ARG A 66 5.96 -7.85 -0.03
CA ARG A 66 7.05 -7.62 -0.98
C ARG A 66 6.78 -6.44 -1.89
N HIS A 67 5.55 -6.30 -2.38
CA HIS A 67 5.15 -5.18 -3.22
C HIS A 67 5.34 -3.84 -2.50
N ALA A 68 4.85 -3.73 -1.26
CA ALA A 68 5.04 -2.55 -0.43
C ALA A 68 6.51 -2.26 -0.12
N GLY A 69 7.28 -3.30 0.22
CA GLY A 69 8.70 -3.18 0.55
C GLY A 69 9.62 -2.91 -0.64
N ASN A 70 9.12 -2.92 -1.87
CA ASN A 70 9.84 -2.50 -3.07
C ASN A 70 9.70 -1.00 -3.36
N MET A 71 8.86 -0.28 -2.59
CA MET A 71 8.75 1.17 -2.68
C MET A 71 9.85 1.80 -1.83
N ASN A 72 10.83 2.42 -2.51
CA ASN A 72 11.88 3.17 -1.84
C ASN A 72 11.36 4.57 -1.47
N PRO A 73 11.41 4.97 -0.18
CA PRO A 73 11.11 6.33 0.20
C PRO A 73 12.17 7.29 -0.38
N ASP A 74 11.70 8.44 -0.88
CA ASP A 74 12.52 9.64 -1.18
C ASP A 74 13.75 9.41 -2.09
N ASN A 75 13.67 8.42 -3.00
CA ASN A 75 14.74 8.03 -3.91
C ASN A 75 16.06 7.60 -3.24
N ASP A 76 16.06 7.37 -1.92
CA ASP A 76 17.22 6.83 -1.21
C ASP A 76 17.34 5.33 -1.49
N LYS A 77 18.20 5.00 -2.45
CA LYS A 77 18.46 3.61 -2.88
C LYS A 77 19.11 2.76 -1.80
N ASN A 78 19.69 3.38 -0.76
CA ASN A 78 20.37 2.69 0.33
C ASN A 78 19.55 2.65 1.62
N SER A 79 18.31 3.14 1.59
CA SER A 79 17.43 3.09 2.76
C SER A 79 17.00 1.65 3.04
N ASN A 80 17.07 1.27 4.31
CA ASN A 80 16.49 0.02 4.80
C ASN A 80 15.00 0.17 5.17
N TYR A 81 14.46 1.39 5.07
CA TYR A 81 13.05 1.63 5.37
C TYR A 81 12.16 0.97 4.31
N LYS A 82 11.11 0.30 4.78
CA LYS A 82 10.11 -0.35 3.93
C LYS A 82 8.73 -0.01 4.46
N TYR A 83 7.86 0.44 3.57
CA TYR A 83 6.48 0.72 3.93
C TYR A 83 5.77 -0.56 4.37
N PRO A 84 4.98 -0.51 5.46
CA PRO A 84 4.10 -1.60 5.82
C PRO A 84 2.89 -1.66 4.87
N ALA A 85 2.14 -2.76 4.94
CA ALA A 85 0.94 -2.94 4.14
C ALA A 85 -0.17 -3.66 4.90
N VAL A 86 -1.40 -3.44 4.45
CA VAL A 86 -2.58 -4.19 4.87
C VAL A 86 -3.21 -4.85 3.67
N TYR A 87 -3.41 -6.17 3.77
CA TYR A 87 -4.14 -6.94 2.78
C TYR A 87 -5.59 -7.10 3.22
N ASP A 88 -6.52 -6.67 2.38
CA ASP A 88 -7.95 -6.91 2.53
C ASP A 88 -8.34 -8.17 1.77
N TYR A 89 -8.65 -9.24 2.51
CA TYR A 89 -9.08 -10.53 1.96
C TYR A 89 -10.42 -10.47 1.22
N LYS A 90 -11.32 -9.55 1.61
CA LYS A 90 -12.65 -9.46 1.02
C LYS A 90 -12.55 -8.93 -0.41
N ASP A 91 -11.81 -7.84 -0.57
CA ASP A 91 -11.61 -7.18 -1.86
C ASP A 91 -10.38 -7.71 -2.62
N LYS A 92 -9.58 -8.57 -1.98
CA LYS A 92 -8.29 -9.06 -2.46
C LYS A 92 -7.33 -7.92 -2.84
N LYS A 93 -7.30 -6.86 -2.03
CA LYS A 93 -6.51 -5.63 -2.27
C LYS A 93 -5.37 -5.50 -1.28
N CYS A 94 -4.21 -5.14 -1.79
CA CYS A 94 -3.06 -4.69 -1.02
C CYS A 94 -3.09 -3.15 -0.93
N HIS A 95 -3.06 -2.65 0.30
CA HIS A 95 -2.94 -1.23 0.61
C HIS A 95 -1.56 -0.98 1.23
N ILE A 96 -0.73 -0.19 0.56
CA ILE A 96 0.54 0.29 1.14
C ILE A 96 0.20 1.41 2.12
N LEU A 97 0.76 1.38 3.32
CA LEU A 97 0.60 2.44 4.31
C LEU A 97 1.76 3.43 4.18
N TYR A 98 1.45 4.71 4.09
CA TYR A 98 2.42 5.81 4.03
C TYR A 98 2.88 6.26 5.43
N ILE A 99 2.02 6.09 6.43
CA ILE A 99 2.29 6.40 7.85
C ILE A 99 2.65 5.13 8.62
#